data_AF-A0A5J6Q7M7-F1
#
_entry.id   AF-A0A5J6Q7M7-F1
#
_cell.length_a   1.000
_cell.length_b   1.000
_cell.length_c   1.000
_cell.angle_alpha   90.00
_cell.angle_beta   90.00
_cell.angle_gamma   90.00
#
_symmetry.space_group_name_H-M   'P 1'
#
loop_
_entity.id
_entity.type
_entity.pdbx_description
1 polymer ?
#
loop_
_entity_poly.entity_id
_entity_poly.type
_entity_poly.pdbx_seq_one_letter_code
_entity_poly.pdbx_strand_id
1 'polypeptide(L)'
;MNKLHIALSTARLEESVADYTARLGAAPCVVIPNEYALWRTESLNVSIRQDTRCQPGQLRHLGWEDSEAQAFAEDRDVNGIVWERFSAQQQADDINAIWPEAKYWPDL
;
A
#
# COMPACT_ATOMS: atom_id res chain seq x y z
N MET A 1 -10.70 13.73 -3.69
CA MET A 1 -10.77 13.57 -2.22
C MET A 1 -9.67 12.62 -1.82
N ASN A 2 -8.93 12.92 -0.75
CA ASN A 2 -7.79 12.10 -0.35
C ASN A 2 -8.27 10.74 0.17
N LYS A 3 -7.54 9.67 -0.17
CA LYS A 3 -7.84 8.32 0.31
C LYS A 3 -6.83 7.94 1.37
N LEU A 4 -7.31 7.42 2.50
CA LEU A 4 -6.41 6.92 3.53
C LEU A 4 -5.67 5.70 2.96
N HIS A 5 -4.37 5.67 3.16
CA HIS A 5 -3.54 4.51 2.88
C HIS A 5 -3.14 3.81 4.18
N ILE A 6 -3.30 2.49 4.23
CA ILE A 6 -2.86 1.66 5.35
C ILE A 6 -1.91 0.59 4.80
N ALA A 7 -0.67 0.57 5.28
CA ALA A 7 0.28 -0.48 4.92
C ALA A 7 0.58 -1.39 6.09
N LEU A 8 0.35 -2.69 5.91
CA LEU A 8 0.60 -3.71 6.92
C LEU A 8 1.71 -4.66 6.48
N SER A 9 2.41 -5.27 7.43
CA SER A 9 3.25 -6.42 7.16
C SER A 9 2.42 -7.71 7.18
N THR A 10 2.86 -8.72 6.43
CA THR A 10 2.31 -10.08 6.52
C THR A 10 3.41 -11.12 6.38
N ALA A 11 3.19 -12.32 6.93
CA ALA A 11 4.03 -13.50 6.68
C ALA A 11 3.33 -14.55 5.82
N ARG A 12 2.08 -14.30 5.41
CA ARG A 12 1.22 -15.24 4.68
C ARG A 12 0.53 -14.50 3.55
N LEU A 13 1.29 -14.09 2.54
CA LEU A 13 0.79 -13.17 1.51
C LEU A 13 -0.44 -13.73 0.80
N GLU A 14 -0.39 -14.95 0.28
CA GLU A 14 -1.49 -15.56 -0.46
C GLU A 14 -2.78 -15.67 0.38
N GLU A 15 -2.67 -16.17 1.62
CA GLU A 15 -3.81 -16.23 2.56
C GLU A 15 -4.35 -14.83 2.87
N SER A 16 -3.46 -13.85 3.03
CA SER A 16 -3.84 -12.46 3.34
C SER A 16 -4.51 -11.79 2.14
N VAL A 17 -4.08 -12.10 0.91
CA VAL A 17 -4.72 -11.62 -0.32
C VAL A 17 -6.15 -12.14 -0.41
N ALA A 18 -6.38 -13.43 -0.14
CA ALA A 18 -7.71 -14.01 -0.13
C ALA A 18 -8.61 -13.38 0.95
N ASP A 19 -8.11 -13.25 2.19
CA ASP A 19 -8.86 -12.66 3.30
C ASP A 19 -9.19 -11.17 3.06
N TYR A 20 -8.21 -10.37 2.65
CA TYR A 20 -8.41 -8.93 2.48
C TYR A 20 -9.26 -8.62 1.26
N THR A 21 -9.17 -9.39 0.18
CA THR A 21 -10.08 -9.28 -0.96
C THR A 21 -11.53 -9.49 -0.53
N ALA A 22 -11.80 -10.50 0.32
CA ALA A 22 -13.14 -10.75 0.84
C ALA A 22 -13.64 -9.62 1.76
N ARG A 23 -12.76 -9.08 2.63
CA ARG A 23 -13.11 -7.99 3.57
C ARG A 23 -13.31 -6.65 2.89
N LEU A 24 -12.48 -6.33 1.90
CA LEU A 24 -12.51 -5.06 1.17
C LEU A 24 -13.53 -5.06 0.04
N GLY A 25 -14.06 -6.24 -0.34
CA GLY A 25 -15.03 -6.37 -1.43
C GLY A 25 -14.47 -6.01 -2.80
N ALA A 26 -13.14 -6.01 -2.95
CA ALA A 26 -12.44 -5.62 -4.17
C ALA A 26 -11.21 -6.51 -4.39
N ALA A 27 -10.92 -6.83 -5.65
CA ALA A 27 -9.68 -7.49 -6.02
C ALA A 27 -8.48 -6.54 -5.84
N PRO A 28 -7.28 -7.05 -5.54
CA PRO A 28 -6.08 -6.22 -5.54
C PRO A 28 -5.80 -5.70 -6.96
N CYS A 29 -5.38 -4.45 -7.08
CA CYS A 29 -4.92 -3.89 -8.35
C CYS A 29 -3.47 -4.31 -8.66
N VAL A 30 -2.71 -4.73 -7.64
CA VAL A 30 -1.34 -5.25 -7.79
C VAL A 30 -1.15 -6.43 -6.86
N VAL A 31 -0.55 -7.49 -7.38
CA VAL A 31 -0.02 -8.61 -6.58
C VAL A 31 1.37 -8.96 -7.09
N ILE A 32 2.35 -8.90 -6.20
CA ILE A 32 3.71 -9.40 -6.41
C ILE A 32 3.85 -10.70 -5.61
N PRO A 33 4.02 -11.87 -6.27
CA PRO A 33 4.07 -13.15 -5.59
C PRO A 33 5.07 -13.16 -4.42
N ASN A 34 4.61 -13.62 -3.25
CA ASN A 34 5.39 -13.70 -2.01
C ASN A 34 5.95 -12.39 -1.44
N GLU A 35 5.65 -11.24 -2.05
CA GLU A 35 6.20 -9.96 -1.62
C GLU A 35 5.17 -8.89 -1.26
N TYR A 36 4.15 -8.65 -2.09
CA TYR A 36 3.32 -7.46 -1.95
C TYR A 36 1.92 -7.61 -2.56
N ALA A 37 0.95 -6.89 -2.01
CA ALA A 37 -0.33 -6.65 -2.67
C ALA A 37 -0.89 -5.27 -2.31
N LEU A 38 -1.64 -4.68 -3.25
CA LEU A 38 -2.29 -3.37 -3.11
C LEU A 38 -3.75 -3.47 -3.52
N TRP A 39 -4.62 -2.91 -2.69
CA TRP A 39 -6.03 -2.68 -2.98
C TRP A 39 -6.28 -1.18 -3.02
N ARG A 40 -7.09 -0.77 -4.00
CA ARG A 40 -7.61 0.58 -4.13
C ARG A 40 -9.12 0.49 -4.17
N THR A 41 -9.77 1.09 -3.19
CA THR A 41 -11.24 1.17 -3.12
C THR A 41 -11.69 2.62 -3.35
N GLU A 42 -12.99 2.87 -3.24
CA GLU A 42 -13.53 4.23 -3.36
C GLU A 42 -12.99 5.17 -2.27
N SER A 43 -12.81 4.68 -1.04
CA SER A 43 -12.51 5.50 0.14
C SER A 43 -11.20 5.13 0.86
N LEU A 44 -10.61 3.97 0.54
CA LEU A 44 -9.47 3.42 1.25
C LEU A 44 -8.51 2.71 0.29
N ASN A 45 -7.21 2.94 0.48
CA ASN A 45 -6.15 2.13 -0.11
C ASN A 45 -5.51 1.27 0.98
N VAL A 46 -5.30 -0.01 0.71
CA VAL A 46 -4.63 -0.93 1.65
C VAL A 46 -3.50 -1.61 0.91
N SER A 47 -2.32 -1.66 1.52
CA SER A 47 -1.24 -2.52 1.04
C SER A 47 -0.79 -3.49 2.12
N ILE A 48 -0.32 -4.66 1.68
CA ILE A 48 0.37 -5.60 2.55
C ILE A 48 1.72 -5.95 1.93
N ARG A 49 2.74 -6.11 2.76
CA ARG A 49 4.08 -6.50 2.32
C ARG A 49 4.65 -7.60 3.20
N GLN A 50 5.30 -8.58 2.59
CA GLN A 50 6.20 -9.47 3.30
C GLN A 50 7.50 -8.72 3.62
N ASP A 51 7.62 -8.24 4.86
CA ASP A 51 8.76 -7.45 5.32
C ASP A 51 9.34 -8.12 6.57
N THR A 52 10.51 -8.76 6.42
CA THR A 52 11.19 -9.49 7.51
C THR A 52 11.69 -8.58 8.62
N ARG A 53 11.67 -7.25 8.42
CA ARG A 53 12.04 -6.25 9.42
C ARG A 53 10.88 -5.89 10.36
N CYS A 54 9.65 -6.32 10.04
CA CYS A 54 8.45 -6.04 10.81
C CYS A 54 7.83 -7.35 11.32
N GLN A 55 7.19 -7.31 12.49
CA GLN A 55 6.39 -8.45 12.96
C GLN A 55 5.18 -8.62 12.03
N PRO A 56 4.70 -9.85 11.73
CA PRO A 56 3.51 -10.03 10.89
C PRO A 56 2.28 -9.34 11.48
N GLY A 57 1.50 -8.65 10.63
CA GLY A 57 0.32 -7.89 11.04
C GLY A 57 0.63 -6.51 11.64
N GLN A 58 1.90 -6.10 11.68
CA GLN A 58 2.31 -4.79 12.17
C GLN A 58 1.99 -3.71 11.14
N LEU A 59 1.54 -2.55 11.64
CA LEU A 59 1.43 -1.33 10.86
C LEU A 59 2.83 -0.84 10.44
N ARG A 60 3.07 -0.74 9.13
CA ARG A 60 4.33 -0.23 8.56
C ARG A 60 4.29 1.29 8.43
N HIS A 61 3.22 1.82 7.83
CA HIS A 61 2.92 3.24 7.76
C HIS A 61 1.43 3.48 7.52
N LEU A 62 0.98 4.69 7.82
CA LEU A 62 -0.27 5.27 7.35
C LEU A 62 0.06 6.32 6.29
N GLY A 63 -0.96 6.82 5.59
CA GLY A 63 -0.74 7.95 4.71
C GLY A 63 -1.98 8.45 4.02
N TRP A 64 -1.80 9.49 3.22
CA TRP A 64 -2.81 9.99 2.31
C TRP A 64 -2.32 9.82 0.88
N GLU A 65 -3.10 9.09 0.10
CA GLU A 65 -3.06 9.30 -1.33
C GLU A 65 -3.79 10.61 -1.64
N ASP A 66 -3.02 11.57 -2.16
CA ASP A 66 -3.43 12.92 -2.45
C ASP A 66 -3.09 13.25 -3.91
N SER A 67 -4.13 13.50 -4.71
CA SER A 67 -3.98 13.78 -6.15
C SER A 67 -3.24 15.08 -6.45
N GLU A 68 -3.12 15.99 -5.47
CA GLU A 68 -2.42 17.27 -5.58
C GLU A 68 -0.96 17.18 -5.09
N ALA A 69 -0.54 16.05 -4.50
CA ALA A 69 0.83 15.85 -4.04
C ALA A 69 1.84 15.92 -5.19
N GLN A 70 2.66 16.97 -5.18
CA GLN A 70 3.72 17.19 -6.18
C GLN A 70 4.97 16.32 -5.93
N ALA A 71 5.15 15.86 -4.69
CA ALA A 71 6.25 14.99 -4.29
C ALA A 71 5.80 14.11 -3.12
N PHE A 72 6.47 12.96 -2.96
CA PHE A 72 6.39 12.15 -1.76
C PHE A 72 6.87 12.96 -0.55
N ALA A 73 6.14 12.86 0.56
CA ALA A 73 6.55 13.40 1.85
C ALA A 73 6.26 12.37 2.95
N GLU A 74 7.10 12.33 3.96
CA GLU A 74 6.87 11.53 5.17
C GLU A 74 7.10 12.35 6.43
N ASP A 75 6.32 12.07 7.47
CA ASP A 75 6.57 12.51 8.83
C ASP A 75 6.17 11.43 9.85
N ARG A 76 6.18 11.78 11.14
CA ARG A 76 5.70 10.91 12.22
C ARG A 76 4.68 11.64 13.06
N ASP A 77 3.62 10.94 13.43
CA ASP A 77 2.65 11.45 14.39
C ASP A 77 3.18 11.38 15.84
N VAL A 78 2.37 11.87 16.78
CA VAL A 78 2.69 11.89 18.21
C VAL A 78 2.90 10.50 18.84
N ASN A 79 2.46 9.43 18.17
CA ASN A 79 2.67 8.04 18.59
C ASN A 79 3.88 7.39 17.89
N GLY A 80 4.55 8.13 17.02
CA GLY A 80 5.69 7.67 16.24
C GLY A 80 5.31 6.86 15.00
N ILE A 81 4.03 6.81 14.60
CA ILE A 81 3.60 6.15 13.37
C ILE A 81 4.07 6.99 12.20
N VAL A 82 4.67 6.34 11.20
CA VAL A 82 5.06 7.01 9.94
C VAL A 82 3.81 7.33 9.14
N TRP A 83 3.69 8.58 8.71
CA TRP A 83 2.65 9.04 7.80
C TRP A 83 3.28 9.48 6.48
N GLU A 84 2.76 8.96 5.38
CA GLU A 84 3.21 9.31 4.03
C GLU A 84 2.14 10.13 3.31
N ARG A 85 2.56 11.06 2.44
CA ARG A 85 1.67 11.77 1.51
C ARG A 85 2.25 11.62 0.10
N PHE A 86 1.45 11.06 -0.80
CA PHE A 86 1.90 10.75 -2.15
C PHE A 86 0.73 10.77 -3.14
N SER A 87 1.03 10.87 -4.42
CA SER A 87 0.06 10.64 -5.49
C SER A 87 0.03 9.17 -5.90
N ALA A 88 -1.07 8.73 -6.55
CA ALA A 88 -1.17 7.35 -7.05
C ALA A 88 -0.02 6.98 -8.00
N GLN A 89 0.43 7.95 -8.82
CA GLN A 89 1.56 7.75 -9.72
C GLN A 89 2.87 7.55 -8.96
N GLN A 90 3.13 8.34 -7.91
CA GLN A 90 4.35 8.18 -7.10
C GLN A 90 4.42 6.79 -6.46
N GLN A 91 3.31 6.29 -5.92
CA GLN A 91 3.27 4.91 -5.38
C GLN A 91 3.50 3.87 -6.49
N ALA A 92 2.99 4.09 -7.69
CA ALA A 92 3.22 3.19 -8.82
C ALA A 92 4.69 3.21 -9.28
N ASP A 93 5.31 4.38 -9.30
CA ASP A 93 6.73 4.52 -9.60
C ASP A 93 7.60 3.76 -8.57
N ASP A 94 7.27 3.86 -7.27
CA ASP A 94 7.94 3.10 -6.21
C ASP A 94 7.75 1.58 -6.36
N ILE A 95 6.52 1.13 -6.66
CA ILE A 95 6.23 -0.28 -6.93
C ILE A 95 7.08 -0.78 -8.09
N ASN A 96 7.18 -0.02 -9.19
CA ASN A 96 7.96 -0.39 -10.37
C ASN A 96 9.46 -0.27 -10.15
N ALA A 97 9.92 0.60 -9.24
CA ALA A 97 11.32 0.68 -8.86
C ALA A 97 11.77 -0.55 -8.05
N ILE A 98 10.89 -1.08 -7.19
CA ILE A 98 11.16 -2.26 -6.38
C ILE A 98 10.94 -3.56 -7.19
N TRP A 99 9.86 -3.62 -7.97
CA TRP A 99 9.45 -4.76 -8.80
C TRP A 99 9.19 -4.32 -10.25
N PRO A 100 10.24 -4.14 -11.08
CA PRO A 100 10.11 -3.64 -12.45
C PRO A 100 9.20 -4.50 -13.35
N GLU A 101 9.07 -5.79 -13.04
CA GLU A 101 8.19 -6.72 -13.73
C GLU A 101 6.71 -6.47 -13.48
N ALA A 102 6.35 -5.75 -12.41
CA ALA A 102 4.98 -5.38 -12.09
C ALA A 102 4.35 -4.53 -13.20
N LYS A 103 5.15 -3.62 -13.79
CA LYS A 103 4.74 -2.65 -14.81
C LYS A 103 3.41 -1.98 -14.44
N TYR A 104 3.26 -1.69 -13.16
CA TYR A 104 2.03 -1.22 -12.58
C TYR A 104 1.76 0.22 -13.02
N TRP A 105 0.51 0.49 -13.37
CA TRP A 105 0.01 1.83 -13.63
C TRP A 105 -1.28 2.02 -12.82
N PRO A 106 -1.45 3.14 -12.11
CA PRO A 106 -2.70 3.38 -11.40
C PRO A 106 -3.80 3.67 -12.43
N ASP A 107 -4.96 3.02 -12.27
CA ASP A 107 -6.14 3.34 -13.08
C ASP A 107 -6.52 4.82 -12.87
N LEU A 108 -6.88 5.50 -13.96
CA LEU A 108 -7.30 6.92 -13.97
C LEU A 108 -8.61 7.14 -13.19
#